data_AF-A0A5K1BUI7-F1
#
_entry.id   AF-A0A5K1BUI7-F1
#
_cell.length_a   1.000
_cell.length_b   1.000
_cell.length_c   1.000
_cell.angle_alpha   90.00
_cell.angle_beta   90.00
_cell.angle_gamma   90.00
#
_symmetry.space_group_name_H-M   'P 1'
#
loop_
_entity.id
_entity.type
_entity.pdbx_description
1 polymer ?
#
loop_
_entity_poly.entity_id
_entity_poly.type
_entity_poly.pdbx_seq_one_letter_code
_entity_poly.pdbx_strand_id
1 'polypeptide(L)'
;NVELGKKFKKSVNSKIPSDPIRWRQMRQNYEAIILADSDFSESHEIEHLLWQLHYRCIEEFRARLRSSSTTATAVQAQGGGEAYVRRESRNEIHSFFKSFLTEATGFYHDLILKIKSKHGLPLDHLSDGIDNEMKDEKTSTDKKKSFMSCHRCLIYLGDLARYTELYGEGELSNRNYAVASSYYTQAASMWPSSGNPHHQ
;
A
#
# COMPACT_ATOMS: atom_id res chain seq x y z
N ASN A 1 -28.42 5.76 -0.80
CA ASN A 1 -27.07 5.24 -1.12
C ASN A 1 -25.93 5.73 -0.21
N VAL A 2 -26.00 6.90 0.43
CA VAL A 2 -24.93 7.39 1.33
C VAL A 2 -24.81 6.60 2.65
N GLU A 3 -25.90 6.02 3.15
CA GLU A 3 -25.88 5.22 4.39
C GLU A 3 -25.17 3.86 4.25
N LEU A 4 -25.21 3.23 3.07
CA LEU A 4 -24.49 1.99 2.81
C LEU A 4 -22.98 2.21 2.83
N GLY A 5 -22.48 3.29 2.21
CA GLY A 5 -21.07 3.67 2.24
C GLY A 5 -20.57 4.03 3.66
N LYS A 6 -21.40 4.71 4.46
CA LYS A 6 -21.09 5.02 5.87
C LYS A 6 -21.10 3.77 6.75
N LYS A 7 -22.04 2.84 6.54
CA LYS A 7 -22.09 1.54 7.23
C LYS A 7 -20.90 0.66 6.83
N PHE A 8 -20.47 0.67 5.57
CA PHE A 8 -19.26 -0.04 5.11
C PHE A 8 -17.99 0.56 5.74
N LYS A 9 -17.81 1.90 5.71
CA LYS A 9 -16.68 2.58 6.39
C LYS A 9 -16.63 2.27 7.90
N LYS A 10 -17.78 2.23 8.61
CA LYS A 10 -17.86 1.88 10.05
C LYS A 10 -17.59 0.40 10.34
N SER A 11 -18.04 -0.51 9.47
CA SER A 11 -17.86 -1.96 9.62
C SER A 11 -16.43 -2.40 9.27
N VAL A 12 -15.80 -1.75 8.28
CA VAL A 12 -14.38 -1.95 7.92
C VAL A 12 -13.43 -1.41 9.00
N ASN A 13 -13.78 -0.29 9.65
CA ASN A 13 -12.95 0.27 10.71
C ASN A 13 -12.94 -0.53 12.02
N SER A 14 -13.94 -1.38 12.26
CA SER A 14 -14.09 -2.07 13.55
C SER A 14 -13.53 -3.50 13.57
N LYS A 15 -13.31 -4.15 12.42
CA LYS A 15 -12.75 -5.52 12.35
C LYS A 15 -12.01 -5.76 11.02
N ILE A 16 -10.76 -5.34 10.91
CA ILE A 16 -9.79 -6.10 10.09
C ILE A 16 -9.24 -7.15 11.04
N PRO A 17 -9.46 -8.45 10.81
CA PRO A 17 -9.10 -9.45 11.78
C PRO A 17 -7.62 -9.79 11.65
N SER A 18 -7.07 -10.34 12.72
CA SER A 18 -5.84 -11.13 12.72
C SER A 18 -5.91 -12.38 11.80
N ASP A 19 -6.85 -12.42 10.85
CA ASP A 19 -7.14 -13.49 9.91
C ASP A 19 -6.68 -13.09 8.49
N PRO A 20 -5.59 -13.69 7.98
CA PRO A 20 -5.04 -13.43 6.66
C PRO A 20 -6.04 -13.64 5.51
N ILE A 21 -7.02 -14.55 5.65
CA ILE A 21 -7.98 -14.88 4.60
C ILE A 21 -8.92 -13.70 4.36
N ARG A 22 -9.48 -13.15 5.44
CA ARG A 22 -10.41 -12.02 5.36
C ARG A 22 -9.73 -10.75 4.89
N TRP A 23 -8.48 -10.51 5.29
CA TRP A 23 -7.69 -9.40 4.74
C TRP A 23 -7.52 -9.54 3.22
N ARG A 24 -7.11 -10.72 2.74
CA ARG A 24 -6.90 -10.96 1.31
C ARG A 24 -8.19 -10.78 0.51
N GLN A 25 -9.33 -11.24 1.04
CA GLN A 25 -10.64 -11.06 0.41
C GLN A 25 -11.03 -9.57 0.35
N MET A 26 -10.82 -8.80 1.42
CA MET A 26 -11.09 -7.36 1.40
C MET A 26 -10.21 -6.62 0.38
N ARG A 27 -8.92 -6.99 0.30
CA ARG A 27 -8.00 -6.46 -0.71
C ARG A 27 -8.50 -6.73 -2.14
N GLN A 28 -8.90 -7.97 -2.43
CA GLN A 28 -9.44 -8.37 -3.73
C GLN A 28 -10.74 -7.62 -4.08
N ASN A 29 -11.61 -7.39 -3.10
CA ASN A 29 -12.84 -6.62 -3.32
C ASN A 29 -12.54 -5.17 -3.71
N TYR A 30 -11.58 -4.53 -3.05
CA TYR A 30 -11.17 -3.16 -3.40
C TYR A 30 -10.52 -3.10 -4.79
N GLU A 31 -9.65 -4.06 -5.11
CA GLU A 31 -9.09 -4.22 -6.45
C GLU A 31 -10.19 -4.33 -7.51
N ALA A 32 -11.18 -5.20 -7.31
CA ALA A 32 -12.28 -5.39 -8.25
C ALA A 32 -13.07 -4.08 -8.46
N ILE A 33 -13.28 -3.28 -7.41
CA ILE A 33 -13.96 -1.98 -7.50
C ILE A 33 -13.13 -0.99 -8.33
N ILE A 34 -11.83 -0.85 -8.02
CA ILE A 34 -10.90 0.04 -8.76
C ILE A 34 -10.89 -0.33 -10.24
N LEU A 35 -10.86 -1.63 -10.55
CA LEU A 35 -10.84 -2.15 -11.92
C LEU A 35 -12.21 -2.19 -12.58
N ALA A 36 -13.33 -2.01 -11.87
CA ALA A 36 -14.66 -2.00 -12.47
C ALA A 36 -15.10 -0.57 -12.82
N ASP A 37 -15.02 0.35 -11.85
CA ASP A 37 -15.62 1.67 -11.92
C ASP A 37 -14.66 2.73 -11.34
N SER A 38 -14.00 3.45 -12.24
CA SER A 38 -13.06 4.53 -11.91
C SER A 38 -13.74 5.74 -11.26
N ASP A 39 -15.00 6.03 -11.61
CA ASP A 39 -15.77 7.16 -11.05
C ASP A 39 -16.18 6.86 -9.61
N PHE A 40 -16.65 5.63 -9.37
CA PHE A 40 -16.96 5.17 -8.02
C PHE A 40 -15.70 5.11 -7.16
N SER A 41 -14.60 4.59 -7.72
CA SER A 41 -13.30 4.49 -7.03
C SER A 41 -12.85 5.85 -6.49
N GLU A 42 -12.87 6.87 -7.37
CA GLU A 42 -12.46 8.23 -7.03
C GLU A 42 -13.41 8.88 -6.01
N SER A 43 -14.72 8.81 -6.23
CA SER A 43 -15.72 9.42 -5.34
C SER A 43 -15.76 8.82 -3.94
N HIS A 44 -15.35 7.55 -3.79
CA HIS A 44 -15.35 6.84 -2.51
C HIS A 44 -13.94 6.63 -1.93
N GLU A 45 -12.92 7.16 -2.59
CA GLU A 45 -11.52 7.09 -2.19
C GLU A 45 -11.06 5.63 -1.99
N ILE A 46 -11.42 4.74 -2.92
CA ILE A 46 -11.20 3.30 -2.75
C ILE A 46 -9.71 2.96 -2.68
N GLU A 47 -8.85 3.62 -3.46
CA GLU A 47 -7.39 3.43 -3.37
C GLU A 47 -6.86 3.84 -1.99
N HIS A 48 -7.44 4.87 -1.37
CA HIS A 48 -7.06 5.27 -0.02
C HIS A 48 -7.52 4.26 1.01
N LEU A 49 -8.75 3.73 0.90
CA LEU A 49 -9.25 2.68 1.80
C LEU A 49 -8.42 1.39 1.69
N LEU A 50 -8.04 1.03 0.47
CA LEU A 50 -7.13 -0.07 0.19
C LEU A 50 -5.76 0.14 0.85
N TRP A 51 -5.22 1.36 0.80
CA TRP A 51 -3.99 1.69 1.52
C TRP A 51 -4.18 1.62 3.04
N GLN A 52 -5.26 2.16 3.59
CA GLN A 52 -5.56 2.09 5.03
C GLN A 52 -5.65 0.64 5.54
N LEU A 53 -6.20 -0.28 4.73
CA LEU A 53 -6.21 -1.71 5.02
C LEU A 53 -4.78 -2.26 5.18
N HIS A 54 -3.86 -1.92 4.27
CA HIS A 54 -2.46 -2.34 4.36
C HIS A 54 -1.71 -1.65 5.51
N TYR A 55 -1.91 -0.34 5.66
CA TYR A 55 -1.27 0.47 6.70
C TYR A 55 -1.64 -0.02 8.11
N ARG A 56 -2.90 -0.43 8.33
CA ARG A 56 -3.31 -1.02 9.60
C ARG A 56 -2.54 -2.32 9.90
N CYS A 57 -2.33 -3.19 8.91
CA CYS A 57 -1.51 -4.40 9.09
C CYS A 57 -0.06 -4.05 9.42
N ILE A 58 0.50 -3.02 8.76
CA ILE A 58 1.83 -2.50 9.09
C ILE A 58 1.89 -2.07 10.56
N GLU A 59 0.94 -1.25 11.03
CA GLU A 59 0.91 -0.80 12.42
C GLU A 59 0.74 -1.95 13.42
N GLU A 60 -0.02 -2.99 13.08
CA GLU A 60 -0.16 -4.18 13.90
C GLU A 60 1.18 -4.94 14.03
N PHE A 61 1.89 -5.17 12.93
CA PHE A 61 3.24 -5.77 12.98
C PHE A 61 4.21 -4.92 13.79
N ARG A 62 4.19 -3.59 13.61
CA ARG A 62 5.02 -2.66 14.41
C ARG A 62 4.70 -2.74 15.90
N ALA A 63 3.43 -2.84 16.26
CA ALA A 63 3.01 -3.01 17.65
C ALA A 63 3.52 -4.34 18.23
N ARG A 64 3.36 -5.45 17.49
CA ARG A 64 3.87 -6.78 17.89
C ARG A 64 5.39 -6.80 18.09
N LEU A 65 6.15 -6.14 17.21
CA LEU A 65 7.61 -6.03 17.32
C LEU A 65 8.06 -5.18 18.54
N ARG A 66 7.33 -4.11 18.88
CA ARG A 66 7.58 -3.32 20.10
C ARG A 66 7.30 -4.13 21.37
N SER A 67 6.19 -4.86 21.40
CA SER A 67 5.79 -5.68 22.55
C SER A 67 6.75 -6.86 22.80
N SER A 68 7.26 -7.50 21.74
CA SER A 68 8.26 -8.58 21.88
C SER A 68 9.59 -8.07 22.45
N SER A 69 10.00 -6.85 22.07
CA SER A 69 11.24 -6.21 22.57
C SER A 69 11.15 -5.85 24.07
N THR A 70 9.97 -5.43 24.53
CA THR A 70 9.71 -5.09 25.95
C THR A 70 9.61 -6.34 26.83
N THR A 71 9.08 -7.44 26.29
CA THR A 71 8.98 -8.70 27.04
C THR A 71 10.35 -9.35 27.21
N ALA A 72 11.22 -9.29 26.20
CA ALA A 72 12.58 -9.86 26.28
C ALA A 72 13.43 -9.20 27.39
N THR A 73 13.28 -7.89 27.60
CA THR A 73 13.95 -7.15 28.67
C THR A 73 13.38 -7.46 30.05
N ALA A 74 12.07 -7.69 30.17
CA ALA A 74 11.44 -8.10 31.43
C ALA A 74 11.81 -9.53 31.88
N VAL A 75 11.91 -10.48 30.94
CA VAL A 75 12.30 -11.88 31.25
C VAL A 75 13.78 -11.99 31.65
N GLN A 76 14.65 -11.10 31.17
CA GLN A 76 16.04 -11.04 31.64
C GLN A 76 16.16 -10.46 33.06
N ALA A 77 15.18 -9.68 33.53
CA ALA A 77 15.18 -9.07 34.86
C ALA A 77 14.51 -9.93 35.95
N GLN A 78 13.66 -10.90 35.58
CA GLN A 78 13.02 -11.83 36.51
C GLN A 78 13.31 -13.27 36.08
N GLY A 79 14.24 -13.91 36.79
CA GLY A 79 14.66 -15.27 36.53
C GLY A 79 13.50 -16.26 36.52
N GLY A 80 13.29 -16.89 35.36
CA GLY A 80 12.70 -18.22 35.19
C GLY A 80 11.24 -18.41 35.62
N GLY A 81 10.33 -18.44 34.64
CA GLY A 81 8.98 -18.96 34.81
C GLY A 81 8.34 -19.31 33.48
N GLU A 82 8.45 -20.58 33.07
CA GLU A 82 7.87 -21.12 31.84
C GLU A 82 6.33 -21.10 31.86
N ALA A 83 5.73 -20.08 31.24
CA ALA A 83 4.38 -20.19 30.71
C ALA A 83 4.50 -20.50 29.21
N TYR A 84 4.34 -21.79 28.85
CA TYR A 84 4.24 -22.31 27.48
C TYR A 84 2.97 -21.82 26.77
N VAL A 85 2.79 -20.51 26.64
CA VAL A 85 2.04 -19.96 25.52
C VAL A 85 3.10 -19.75 24.44
N ARG A 86 3.02 -20.51 23.34
CA ARG A 86 3.89 -20.36 22.16
C ARG A 86 3.75 -18.94 21.63
N ARG A 87 4.51 -18.01 22.22
CA ARG A 87 4.54 -16.61 21.83
C ARG A 87 5.40 -16.54 20.58
N GLU A 88 4.87 -15.97 19.51
CA GLU A 88 5.63 -15.73 18.29
C GLU A 88 6.94 -15.04 18.67
N SER A 89 8.06 -15.66 18.31
CA SER A 89 9.36 -15.08 18.52
C SER A 89 9.48 -13.79 17.70
N ARG A 90 10.31 -12.85 18.17
CA ARG A 90 10.56 -11.59 17.43
C ARG A 90 10.99 -11.84 15.99
N ASN A 91 11.75 -12.91 15.74
CA ASN A 91 12.21 -13.32 14.42
C ASN A 91 11.07 -13.86 13.55
N GLU A 92 10.13 -14.64 14.11
CA GLU A 92 8.92 -15.09 13.39
C GLU A 92 8.05 -13.89 12.98
N ILE A 93 7.80 -12.94 13.90
CA ILE A 93 7.05 -11.72 13.60
C ILE A 93 7.72 -10.92 12.48
N HIS A 94 9.05 -10.82 12.52
CA HIS A 94 9.84 -10.15 11.49
C HIS A 94 9.71 -10.83 10.12
N SER A 95 9.79 -12.15 10.09
CA SER A 95 9.61 -12.96 8.88
C SER A 95 8.22 -12.79 8.27
N PHE A 96 7.16 -12.85 9.09
CA PHE A 96 5.80 -12.59 8.63
C PHE A 96 5.62 -11.18 8.10
N PHE A 97 6.21 -10.18 8.78
CA PHE A 97 6.12 -8.80 8.32
C PHE A 97 6.83 -8.59 6.98
N LYS A 98 8.01 -9.18 6.79
CA LYS A 98 8.73 -9.16 5.51
C LYS A 98 7.93 -9.83 4.40
N SER A 99 7.34 -10.99 4.67
CA SER A 99 6.48 -11.69 3.72
C SER A 99 5.26 -10.85 3.33
N PHE A 100 4.62 -10.19 4.29
CA PHE A 100 3.51 -9.27 4.05
C PHE A 100 3.92 -8.08 3.17
N LEU A 101 5.06 -7.44 3.46
CA LEU A 101 5.56 -6.30 2.67
C LEU A 101 5.85 -6.72 1.22
N THR A 102 6.43 -7.90 1.01
CA THR A 102 6.64 -8.47 -0.33
C THR A 102 5.32 -8.78 -1.04
N GLU A 103 4.34 -9.40 -0.35
CA GLU A 103 3.01 -9.68 -0.93
C GLU A 103 2.28 -8.38 -1.32
N ALA A 104 2.32 -7.36 -0.46
CA ALA A 104 1.72 -6.06 -0.72
C ALA A 104 2.41 -5.33 -1.88
N THR A 105 3.74 -5.39 -1.95
CA THR A 105 4.52 -4.79 -3.05
C THR A 105 4.17 -5.43 -4.39
N GLY A 106 4.14 -6.77 -4.46
CA GLY A 106 3.73 -7.49 -5.67
C GLY A 106 2.30 -7.17 -6.09
N PHE A 107 1.40 -7.03 -5.12
CA PHE A 107 0.00 -6.64 -5.38
C PHE A 107 -0.12 -5.26 -6.03
N TYR A 108 0.58 -4.23 -5.54
CA TYR A 108 0.47 -2.89 -6.15
C TYR A 108 1.11 -2.83 -7.54
N HIS A 109 2.18 -3.59 -7.79
CA HIS A 109 2.73 -3.75 -9.15
C HIS A 109 1.71 -4.37 -10.10
N ASP A 110 1.09 -5.47 -9.69
CA ASP A 110 0.07 -6.16 -10.47
C ASP A 110 -1.17 -5.26 -10.70
N LEU A 111 -1.59 -4.51 -9.68
CA LEU A 111 -2.68 -3.53 -9.81
C LEU A 111 -2.36 -2.45 -10.84
N ILE A 112 -1.14 -1.89 -10.85
CA ILE A 112 -0.71 -0.92 -11.87
C ILE A 112 -0.80 -1.54 -13.27
N LEU A 113 -0.32 -2.78 -13.45
CA LEU A 113 -0.39 -3.46 -14.74
C LEU A 113 -1.84 -3.68 -15.20
N LYS A 114 -2.73 -4.09 -14.29
CA LYS A 114 -4.16 -4.29 -14.57
C LYS A 114 -4.86 -2.98 -14.95
N ILE A 115 -4.59 -1.89 -14.24
CA ILE A 115 -5.11 -0.55 -14.57
C ILE A 115 -4.62 -0.12 -15.96
N LYS A 116 -3.31 -0.23 -16.23
CA LYS A 116 -2.75 0.14 -17.54
C LYS A 116 -3.36 -0.68 -18.67
N SER A 117 -3.50 -2.00 -18.49
CA SER A 117 -4.08 -2.92 -19.47
C SER A 117 -5.54 -2.59 -19.79
N LYS A 118 -6.37 -2.33 -18.77
CA LYS A 118 -7.78 -1.98 -18.95
C LYS A 118 -7.97 -0.70 -19.78
N HIS A 119 -7.09 0.28 -19.61
CA HIS A 119 -7.21 1.59 -20.25
C HIS A 119 -6.31 1.78 -21.48
N GLY A 120 -5.62 0.71 -21.94
CA GLY A 120 -4.76 0.73 -23.12
C GLY A 120 -3.54 1.66 -22.99
N LEU A 121 -3.05 1.88 -21.77
CA LEU A 121 -1.92 2.76 -21.51
C LEU A 121 -0.58 2.06 -21.84
N PRO A 122 0.42 2.78 -22.40
CA PRO A 122 1.74 2.21 -22.65
C PRO A 122 2.35 1.61 -21.38
N LEU A 123 2.80 0.36 -21.47
CA LEU A 123 3.52 -0.31 -20.37
C LEU A 123 4.88 0.35 -20.14
N ASP A 124 5.56 0.73 -21.23
CA ASP A 124 6.90 1.28 -21.29
C ASP A 124 6.86 2.79 -21.53
N HIS A 125 7.03 3.60 -20.48
CA HIS A 125 7.38 5.02 -20.57
C HIS A 125 6.16 5.97 -20.54
N LEU A 126 6.06 6.67 -19.42
CA LEU A 126 4.96 7.55 -19.03
C LEU A 126 5.11 8.99 -19.54
N SER A 127 5.97 9.21 -20.54
CA SER A 127 6.36 10.56 -20.97
C SER A 127 5.86 10.95 -22.37
N ASP A 128 5.40 10.01 -23.18
CA ASP A 128 5.12 10.32 -24.59
C ASP A 128 3.62 10.24 -24.89
N GLY A 129 3.02 11.40 -25.15
CA GLY A 129 1.67 11.48 -25.70
C GLY A 129 0.55 11.84 -24.73
N ILE A 130 0.66 12.96 -24.00
CA ILE A 130 -0.57 13.68 -23.56
C ILE A 130 -1.20 14.46 -24.74
N ASP A 131 -0.49 14.62 -25.86
CA ASP A 131 -0.86 15.57 -26.92
C ASP A 131 -1.45 14.99 -28.21
N ASN A 132 -1.80 13.71 -28.29
CA ASN A 132 -2.54 13.23 -29.45
C ASN A 132 -3.48 12.09 -29.10
N GLU A 133 -4.76 12.42 -28.93
CA GLU A 133 -5.82 11.94 -29.83
C GLU A 133 -7.17 12.52 -29.37
N MET A 134 -7.72 13.43 -30.17
CA MET A 134 -9.09 13.90 -30.07
C MET A 134 -10.06 12.76 -30.38
N LYS A 135 -10.40 11.93 -29.40
CA LYS A 135 -11.58 11.07 -29.45
C LYS A 135 -12.20 10.96 -28.05
N ASP A 136 -13.32 11.66 -27.87
CA ASP A 136 -14.28 11.49 -26.77
C ASP A 136 -13.81 11.97 -25.37
N GLU A 137 -14.43 13.06 -24.88
CA GLU A 137 -14.12 13.71 -23.59
C GLU A 137 -14.14 12.72 -22.42
N LYS A 138 -15.04 11.73 -22.48
CA LYS A 138 -15.17 10.65 -21.50
C LYS A 138 -13.97 9.72 -21.45
N THR A 139 -13.34 9.42 -22.59
CA THR A 139 -12.14 8.57 -22.61
C THR A 139 -10.91 9.30 -22.09
N SER A 140 -10.85 10.63 -22.27
CA SER A 140 -9.82 11.49 -21.69
C SER A 140 -9.91 11.53 -20.16
N THR A 141 -11.12 11.63 -19.60
CA THR A 141 -11.32 11.62 -18.15
C THR A 141 -11.00 10.26 -17.53
N ASP A 142 -11.39 9.16 -18.18
CA ASP A 142 -11.11 7.80 -17.68
C ASP A 142 -9.61 7.49 -17.69
N LYS A 143 -8.89 7.93 -18.74
CA LYS A 143 -7.42 7.84 -18.80
C LYS A 143 -6.77 8.63 -17.66
N LYS A 144 -7.20 9.88 -17.41
CA LYS A 144 -6.68 10.71 -16.30
C LYS A 144 -6.89 10.04 -14.93
N LYS A 145 -8.07 9.45 -14.69
CA LYS A 145 -8.36 8.71 -13.44
C LYS A 145 -7.47 7.50 -13.28
N SER A 146 -7.22 6.78 -14.37
CA SER A 146 -6.29 5.64 -14.38
C SER A 146 -4.86 6.06 -14.03
N PHE A 147 -4.38 7.17 -14.60
CA PHE A 147 -3.10 7.76 -14.22
C PHE A 147 -3.05 8.15 -12.73
N MET A 148 -4.15 8.68 -12.18
CA MET A 148 -4.28 8.98 -10.75
C MET A 148 -4.22 7.73 -9.86
N SER A 149 -4.91 6.65 -10.23
CA SER A 149 -4.83 5.40 -9.49
C SER A 149 -3.41 4.81 -9.55
N CYS A 150 -2.75 4.84 -10.71
CA CYS A 150 -1.34 4.40 -10.83
C CYS A 150 -0.38 5.28 -10.02
N HIS A 151 -0.53 6.61 -10.05
CA HIS A 151 0.25 7.54 -9.24
C HIS A 151 0.13 7.20 -7.74
N ARG A 152 -1.09 7.02 -7.24
CA ARG A 152 -1.33 6.62 -5.84
C ARG A 152 -0.66 5.28 -5.51
N CYS A 153 -0.76 4.29 -6.41
CA CYS A 153 -0.09 3.01 -6.22
C CYS A 153 1.44 3.16 -6.12
N LEU A 154 2.06 4.04 -6.91
CA LEU A 154 3.50 4.31 -6.82
C LEU A 154 3.89 4.98 -5.49
N ILE A 155 3.08 5.89 -4.96
CA ILE A 155 3.30 6.44 -3.61
C ILE A 155 3.28 5.32 -2.56
N TYR A 156 2.29 4.42 -2.63
CA TYR A 156 2.18 3.29 -1.70
C TYR A 156 3.33 2.29 -1.86
N LEU A 157 3.82 2.06 -3.08
CA LEU A 157 5.02 1.27 -3.34
C LEU A 157 6.27 1.91 -2.72
N GLY A 158 6.41 3.24 -2.80
CA GLY A 158 7.47 3.98 -2.11
C GLY A 158 7.41 3.80 -0.60
N ASP A 159 6.22 3.89 -0.02
CA ASP A 159 6.02 3.67 1.42
C ASP A 159 6.35 2.23 1.82
N LEU A 160 5.90 1.23 1.05
CA LEU A 160 6.23 -0.17 1.27
C LEU A 160 7.74 -0.42 1.20
N ALA A 161 8.43 0.14 0.20
CA ALA A 161 9.89 0.04 0.09
C ALA A 161 10.59 0.70 1.29
N ARG A 162 10.08 1.83 1.79
CA ARG A 162 10.59 2.48 3.00
C ARG A 162 10.41 1.60 4.24
N TYR A 163 9.27 0.92 4.37
CA TYR A 163 9.04 -0.06 5.44
C TYR A 163 9.92 -1.30 5.31
N THR A 164 10.12 -1.81 4.10
CA THR A 164 11.04 -2.92 3.82
C THR A 164 12.47 -2.59 4.25
N GLU A 165 12.92 -1.36 4.00
CA GLU A 165 14.26 -0.93 4.43
C GLU A 165 14.34 -0.69 5.95
N LEU A 166 13.28 -0.13 6.54
CA LEU A 166 13.18 0.09 7.98
C LEU A 166 13.15 -1.22 8.79
N TYR A 167 12.58 -2.28 8.22
CA TYR A 167 12.44 -3.59 8.84
C TYR A 167 13.19 -4.68 8.05
N GLY A 168 14.23 -4.28 7.33
CA GLY A 168 15.12 -5.16 6.59
C GLY A 168 16.21 -5.75 7.48
N GLU A 169 16.89 -6.77 6.96
CA GLU A 169 18.09 -7.31 7.60
C GLU A 169 19.29 -6.43 7.25
N GLY A 170 19.80 -5.66 8.21
CA GLY A 170 20.95 -4.77 8.02
C GLY A 170 21.15 -3.83 9.21
N GLU A 171 22.35 -3.28 9.34
CA GLU A 171 22.59 -2.21 10.31
C GLU A 171 21.79 -0.95 9.93
N LEU A 172 21.29 -0.23 10.94
CA LEU A 172 20.58 1.05 10.76
C LEU A 172 21.41 2.07 9.95
N SER A 173 22.74 1.95 10.02
CA SER A 173 23.75 2.80 9.39
C SER A 173 23.85 2.63 7.87
N ASN A 174 23.39 1.51 7.31
CA ASN A 174 23.57 1.17 5.90
C ASN A 174 22.24 1.02 5.13
N ARG A 175 21.20 1.74 5.59
CA ARG A 175 19.89 1.67 4.98
C ARG A 175 19.83 2.39 3.64
N ASN A 176 19.42 1.70 2.60
CA ASN A 176 19.35 2.24 1.24
C ASN A 176 17.91 2.49 0.79
N TYR A 177 17.49 3.75 0.82
CA TYR A 177 16.15 4.18 0.39
C TYR A 177 16.03 4.44 -1.12
N ALA A 178 17.01 4.05 -1.95
CA ALA A 178 17.00 4.29 -3.38
C ALA A 178 15.76 3.70 -4.09
N VAL A 179 15.28 2.53 -3.66
CA VAL A 179 14.07 1.90 -4.23
C VAL A 179 12.84 2.74 -3.93
N ALA A 180 12.67 3.19 -2.68
CA ALA A 180 11.56 4.06 -2.30
C ALA A 180 11.62 5.40 -3.08
N SER A 181 12.81 5.99 -3.18
CA SER A 181 13.03 7.21 -3.96
C SER A 181 12.66 7.03 -5.43
N SER A 182 13.02 5.90 -6.05
CA SER A 182 12.67 5.61 -7.45
C SER A 182 11.15 5.58 -7.65
N TYR A 183 10.38 4.97 -6.73
CA TYR A 183 8.92 4.97 -6.81
C TYR A 183 8.33 6.37 -6.67
N TYR A 184 8.81 7.18 -5.73
CA TYR A 184 8.33 8.56 -5.58
C TYR A 184 8.67 9.43 -6.80
N THR A 185 9.87 9.27 -7.39
CA THR A 185 10.25 9.97 -8.62
C THR A 185 9.36 9.56 -9.79
N GLN A 186 9.05 8.27 -9.94
CA GLN A 186 8.09 7.79 -10.95
C GLN A 186 6.68 8.34 -10.69
N ALA A 187 6.25 8.41 -9.43
CA ALA A 187 4.95 8.99 -9.09
C ALA A 187 4.90 10.48 -9.48
N ALA A 188 5.96 11.23 -9.19
CA ALA A 188 6.07 12.65 -9.51
C ALA A 188 6.08 12.90 -11.03
N SER A 189 6.75 12.05 -11.81
CA SER A 189 6.76 12.19 -13.28
C SER A 189 5.41 11.90 -13.93
N MET A 190 4.58 11.04 -13.33
CA MET A 190 3.22 10.77 -13.82
C MET A 190 2.25 11.93 -13.62
N TRP A 191 2.49 12.79 -12.63
CA TRP A 191 1.63 13.94 -12.34
C TRP A 191 2.43 15.14 -11.82
N PRO A 192 3.07 15.90 -12.73
CA PRO A 192 3.88 17.05 -12.35
C PRO A 192 3.04 18.20 -11.73
N SER A 193 1.72 18.19 -11.88
CA SER A 193 0.81 19.24 -11.39
C SER A 193 0.61 19.29 -9.87
N SER A 194 1.34 18.48 -9.08
CA SER A 194 1.44 18.66 -7.62
C SER A 194 2.65 19.51 -7.17
N GLY A 195 3.52 19.91 -8.10
CA GLY A 195 4.61 20.86 -7.83
C GLY A 195 4.51 22.03 -8.78
N ASN A 196 4.05 23.18 -8.29
CA ASN A 196 4.24 24.46 -8.97
C ASN A 196 5.75 24.62 -9.24
N PRO A 197 6.23 24.68 -10.50
CA PRO A 197 7.66 24.83 -10.80
C PRO A 197 8.24 26.20 -10.43
N HIS A 198 7.48 27.04 -9.70
CA HIS A 198 7.67 28.48 -9.65
C HIS A 198 7.85 29.09 -8.25
N HIS A 199 8.07 28.27 -7.22
CA HIS A 199 8.66 28.78 -5.99
C HIS A 199 10.09 28.27 -5.88
N GLN A 200 10.99 29.11 -6.42
CA GLN A 200 12.43 29.10 -6.23
C GLN A 200 12.80 29.23 -4.75
#